data_AF-A0A1G4MCW5-F1
#
_entry.id   AF-A0A1G4MCW5-F1
#
_cell.length_a   1.000
_cell.length_b   1.000
_cell.length_c   1.000
_cell.angle_alpha   90.00
_cell.angle_beta   90.00
_cell.angle_gamma   90.00
#
_symmetry.space_group_name_H-M   'P 1'
#
loop_
_entity.id
_entity.type
_entity.pdbx_description
1 polymer ?
#
loop_
_entity_poly.entity_id
_entity_poly.type
_entity_poly.pdbx_seq_one_letter_code
_entity_poly.pdbx_strand_id
1 'polypeptide(L)'
;MSQNGIRLTRWLHHRVSSPYKRWRDLSLAQKQEFVHRFVDNYSAQYPGSKTNVSLRGLALDMEQHNDAPSVFGLFYDDILKLSEKSRDRLYANQELTPKRNNIAETGRFGHESFYDLLIDNEM
;
A
#
# COMPACT_ATOMS: atom_id res chain seq x y z
N MET A 1 7.97 -24.99 49.41
CA MET A 1 8.68 -23.77 48.97
C MET A 1 8.61 -23.74 47.45
N SER A 2 7.80 -22.83 46.90
CA SER A 2 7.46 -22.79 45.47
C SER A 2 8.55 -22.07 44.67
N GLN A 3 9.06 -22.71 43.62
CA GLN A 3 10.00 -22.12 42.67
C GLN A 3 9.21 -21.33 41.62
N ASN A 4 9.27 -19.99 41.68
CA ASN A 4 8.72 -19.11 40.65
C ASN A 4 9.79 -18.78 39.60
N GLY A 5 9.91 -19.63 38.58
CA GLY A 5 10.66 -19.33 37.36
C GLY A 5 9.77 -18.57 36.37
N ILE A 6 9.83 -17.24 36.37
CA ILE A 6 9.19 -16.43 35.32
C ILE A 6 10.04 -16.55 34.06
N ARG A 7 9.66 -17.46 33.15
CA ARG A 7 10.16 -17.47 31.78
C ARG A 7 9.42 -16.38 31.00
N LEU A 8 10.03 -15.20 30.89
CA LEU A 8 9.63 -14.21 29.87
C LEU A 8 10.00 -14.76 28.49
N THR A 9 9.03 -15.37 27.82
CA THR A 9 9.12 -15.67 26.39
C THR A 9 9.14 -14.33 25.64
N ARG A 10 10.33 -13.92 25.21
CA ARG A 10 10.53 -12.88 24.20
C ARG A 10 9.90 -13.40 22.91
N TRP A 11 8.66 -12.99 22.65
CA TRP A 11 8.03 -13.19 21.34
C TRP A 11 8.92 -12.51 20.31
N LEU A 12 9.69 -13.31 19.57
CA LEU A 12 10.35 -12.86 18.37
C LEU A 12 9.21 -12.54 17.40
N HIS A 13 8.87 -11.27 17.24
CA HIS A 13 8.16 -10.80 16.05
C HIS A 13 9.02 -11.18 14.86
N HIS A 14 8.77 -12.36 14.30
CA HIS A 14 9.24 -12.72 12.99
C HIS A 14 8.60 -11.68 12.07
N ARG A 15 9.36 -10.63 11.71
CA ARG A 15 8.92 -9.67 10.71
C ARG A 15 8.82 -10.45 9.42
N VAL A 16 7.63 -10.95 9.09
CA VAL A 16 7.34 -11.48 7.77
C VAL A 16 7.67 -10.35 6.81
N SER A 17 8.70 -10.54 5.99
CA SER A 17 9.07 -9.55 4.99
C SER A 17 7.83 -9.18 4.19
N SER A 18 7.68 -7.89 3.88
CA SER A 18 6.62 -7.46 2.98
C SER A 18 6.81 -8.19 1.65
N PRO A 19 5.75 -8.75 1.04
CA PRO A 19 5.89 -9.47 -0.23
C PRO A 19 6.10 -8.48 -1.39
N TYR A 20 5.86 -7.19 -1.14
CA TYR A 20 5.99 -6.10 -2.08
C TYR A 20 7.29 -5.32 -1.86
N LYS A 21 7.79 -4.74 -2.94
CA LYS A 21 8.92 -3.80 -2.94
C LYS A 21 8.54 -2.49 -2.27
N ARG A 22 9.52 -1.71 -1.80
CA ARG A 22 9.29 -0.31 -1.41
C ARG A 22 9.47 0.61 -2.61
N TRP A 23 8.84 1.78 -2.60
CA TRP A 23 8.93 2.77 -3.68
C TRP A 23 10.38 3.04 -4.13
N ARG A 24 11.28 3.25 -3.18
CA ARG A 24 12.69 3.54 -3.46
C ARG A 24 13.42 2.41 -4.20
N ASP A 25 12.95 1.18 -4.04
CA ASP A 25 13.54 -0.04 -4.60
C ASP A 25 12.94 -0.39 -5.98
N LEU A 26 11.90 0.35 -6.42
CA LEU A 26 11.31 0.19 -7.76
C LEU A 26 12.20 0.81 -8.84
N SER A 27 12.27 0.13 -9.99
CA SER A 27 12.83 0.71 -11.21
C SER A 27 12.01 1.90 -11.69
N LEU A 28 12.58 2.74 -12.56
CA LEU A 28 11.84 3.87 -13.14
C LEU A 28 10.58 3.40 -13.88
N ALA A 29 10.69 2.33 -14.68
CA ALA A 29 9.57 1.76 -15.42
C ALA A 29 8.46 1.26 -14.48
N GLN A 30 8.82 0.61 -13.36
CA GLN A 30 7.86 0.16 -12.34
C GLN A 30 7.15 1.34 -11.67
N LYS A 31 7.87 2.43 -11.41
CA LYS A 31 7.28 3.67 -10.85
C LYS A 31 6.29 4.30 -11.84
N GLN A 32 6.67 4.42 -13.10
CA GLN A 32 5.81 4.97 -14.17
C GLN A 32 4.56 4.11 -14.37
N GLU A 33 4.71 2.78 -14.39
CA GLU A 33 3.58 1.86 -14.47
C GLU A 33 2.63 2.04 -13.28
N PHE A 34 3.17 2.09 -12.05
CA PHE A 34 2.36 2.35 -10.86
C PHE A 34 1.60 3.67 -10.96
N VAL A 35 2.24 4.76 -11.41
CA VAL A 35 1.61 6.08 -11.54
C VAL A 35 0.41 6.00 -12.47
N HIS A 36 0.54 5.41 -13.67
CA HIS A 36 -0.58 5.25 -14.60
C HIS A 36 -1.72 4.44 -13.99
N ARG A 37 -1.41 3.26 -13.48
CA ARG A 37 -2.42 2.37 -12.90
C ARG A 37 -3.10 3.00 -11.68
N PHE A 38 -2.36 3.79 -10.89
CA PHE A 38 -2.91 4.53 -9.75
C PHE A 38 -3.88 5.62 -10.20
N VAL A 39 -3.52 6.42 -11.21
CA VAL A 39 -4.39 7.48 -11.74
C VAL A 39 -5.69 6.87 -12.29
N ASP A 40 -5.58 5.77 -13.04
CA ASP A 40 -6.73 5.08 -13.61
C ASP A 40 -7.61 4.44 -12.53
N ASN A 41 -7.02 3.69 -11.60
CA ASN A 41 -7.75 3.08 -10.49
C ASN A 41 -8.42 4.15 -9.62
N TYR A 42 -7.73 5.24 -9.28
CA TYR A 42 -8.32 6.31 -8.48
C TYR A 42 -9.51 6.97 -9.20
N SER A 43 -9.41 7.20 -10.51
CA SER A 43 -10.51 7.75 -11.31
C SER A 43 -11.71 6.80 -11.38
N ALA A 44 -11.48 5.49 -11.43
CA ALA A 44 -12.53 4.48 -11.41
C ALA A 44 -13.25 4.40 -10.06
N GLN A 45 -12.49 4.47 -8.95
CA GLN A 45 -13.04 4.43 -7.59
C GLN A 45 -13.76 5.73 -7.20
N TYR A 46 -13.32 6.88 -7.71
CA TYR A 46 -13.83 8.20 -7.34
C TYR A 46 -14.20 9.03 -8.59
N PRO A 47 -15.24 8.63 -9.34
CA PRO A 47 -15.69 9.37 -10.52
C PRO A 47 -16.11 10.80 -10.13
N GLY A 48 -15.70 11.78 -10.93
CA GLY A 48 -16.02 13.20 -10.70
C GLY A 48 -15.17 13.91 -9.63
N SER A 49 -14.23 13.23 -8.98
CA SER A 49 -13.32 13.87 -8.02
C SER A 49 -12.40 14.88 -8.70
N LYS A 50 -12.31 16.11 -8.16
CA LYS A 50 -11.35 17.13 -8.64
C LYS A 50 -9.90 16.67 -8.53
N THR A 51 -9.61 15.77 -7.59
CA THR A 51 -8.29 15.12 -7.45
C THR A 51 -7.86 14.42 -8.73
N ASN A 52 -8.79 13.90 -9.55
CA ASN A 52 -8.47 13.24 -10.82
C ASN A 52 -7.73 14.18 -11.78
N VAL A 53 -8.10 15.46 -11.81
CA VAL A 53 -7.43 16.47 -12.65
C VAL A 53 -6.01 16.70 -12.17
N SER A 54 -5.81 16.85 -10.86
CA SER A 54 -4.47 17.03 -10.27
C SER A 54 -3.57 15.81 -10.49
N LEU A 55 -4.09 14.60 -10.25
CA LEU A 55 -3.33 13.36 -10.43
C LEU A 55 -2.92 13.16 -11.90
N ARG A 56 -3.83 13.42 -12.85
CA ARG A 56 -3.51 13.37 -14.28
C ARG A 56 -2.46 14.43 -14.67
N GLY A 57 -2.60 15.65 -14.16
CA GLY A 57 -1.63 16.72 -14.44
C GLY A 57 -0.23 16.39 -13.90
N LEU A 58 -0.14 15.75 -12.74
CA LEU A 58 1.14 15.30 -12.17
C LEU A 58 1.78 14.16 -12.96
N ALA A 59 0.97 13.25 -13.52
CA ALA A 59 1.46 12.12 -14.32
C ALA A 59 1.79 12.49 -15.77
N LEU A 60 1.47 13.71 -16.21
CA LEU A 60 1.60 14.13 -17.59
C LEU A 60 3.07 14.15 -18.03
N ASP A 61 3.34 13.59 -19.21
CA ASP A 61 4.64 13.59 -19.90
C ASP A 61 5.83 13.01 -19.09
N MET A 62 5.58 12.26 -18.00
CA MET A 62 6.65 11.73 -17.15
C MET A 62 7.61 10.79 -17.91
N GLU A 63 7.11 10.02 -18.88
CA GLU A 63 7.95 9.17 -19.74
C GLU A 63 8.89 9.99 -20.61
N GLN A 64 8.39 11.08 -21.20
CA GLN A 64 9.17 11.95 -22.08
C GLN A 64 10.34 12.59 -21.32
N HIS A 65 10.16 12.81 -20.02
CA HIS A 65 11.17 13.36 -19.12
C HIS A 65 12.00 12.31 -18.38
N ASN A 66 11.80 11.00 -18.62
CA ASN A 66 12.40 9.90 -17.85
C ASN A 66 12.23 10.10 -16.32
N ASP A 67 11.05 10.54 -15.91
CA ASP A 67 10.72 10.86 -14.53
C ASP A 67 9.59 9.96 -14.00
N ALA A 68 9.47 9.91 -12.67
CA ALA A 68 8.31 9.42 -11.95
C ALA A 68 8.07 10.35 -10.75
N PRO A 69 6.97 11.14 -10.74
CA PRO A 69 6.79 12.18 -9.73
C PRO A 69 6.77 11.61 -8.31
N SER A 70 7.68 12.09 -7.46
CA SER A 70 7.92 11.51 -6.13
C SER A 70 6.71 11.53 -5.19
N VAL A 71 5.74 12.41 -5.45
CA VAL A 71 4.46 12.44 -4.69
C VAL A 71 3.71 11.11 -4.78
N PHE A 72 3.81 10.38 -5.91
CA PHE A 72 3.21 9.06 -6.04
C PHE A 72 3.91 8.01 -5.15
N GLY A 73 5.17 8.23 -4.79
CA GLY A 73 5.85 7.40 -3.80
C GLY A 73 5.23 7.49 -2.40
N LEU A 74 4.67 8.65 -2.04
CA LEU A 74 3.93 8.79 -0.78
C LEU A 74 2.65 7.95 -0.80
N PHE A 75 1.92 7.96 -1.92
CA PHE A 75 0.73 7.13 -2.08
C PHE A 75 1.08 5.64 -2.08
N TYR A 76 2.14 5.25 -2.77
CA TYR A 76 2.64 3.88 -2.79
C TYR A 76 2.94 3.37 -1.37
N ASP A 77 3.72 4.13 -0.60
CA ASP A 77 4.11 3.73 0.75
C ASP A 77 2.90 3.67 1.71
N ASP A 78 1.90 4.52 1.51
CA ASP A 78 0.67 4.48 2.31
C ASP A 78 -0.22 3.29 1.97
N ILE A 79 -0.35 2.94 0.68
CA ILE A 79 -1.00 1.70 0.24
C ILE A 79 -0.29 0.49 0.82
N LEU A 80 1.04 0.45 0.75
CA LEU A 80 1.86 -0.64 1.27
C LEU A 80 1.63 -0.85 2.77
N LYS A 81 1.63 0.22 3.57
CA LYS A 81 1.33 0.15 5.02
C LYS A 81 -0.09 -0.36 5.29
N LEU A 82 -1.07 0.04 4.48
CA LEU A 82 -2.45 -0.41 4.63
C LEU A 82 -2.61 -1.90 4.30
N SER A 83 -1.93 -2.36 3.24
CA SER A 83 -1.82 -3.77 2.86
C SER A 83 -1.20 -4.59 3.99
N GLU A 84 -0.06 -4.15 4.54
CA GLU A 84 0.61 -4.82 5.67
C GLU A 84 -0.28 -4.92 6.90
N LYS A 85 -0.95 -3.82 7.29
CA LYS A 85 -1.90 -3.82 8.41
C LYS A 85 -3.09 -4.75 8.18
N SER A 86 -3.61 -4.79 6.95
CA SER A 86 -4.71 -5.68 6.59
C SER A 86 -4.29 -7.14 6.71
N ARG A 87 -3.08 -7.47 6.23
CA ARG A 87 -2.47 -8.79 6.35
C ARG A 87 -2.24 -9.20 7.82
N ASP A 88 -1.68 -8.32 8.63
CA ASP A 88 -1.41 -8.59 10.06
C ASP A 88 -2.72 -8.87 10.83
N ARG A 89 -3.80 -8.15 10.51
CA ARG A 89 -5.14 -8.41 11.09
C ARG A 89 -5.68 -9.79 10.73
N LEU A 90 -5.49 -10.23 9.49
CA LEU A 90 -5.91 -11.57 9.04
C LEU A 90 -5.16 -12.67 9.81
N TYR A 91 -3.85 -12.53 10.01
CA TYR A 91 -3.04 -13.50 10.76
C TYR A 91 -3.29 -13.47 12.28
N ALA A 92 -3.83 -12.38 12.82
CA ALA A 92 -4.11 -12.23 14.24
C ALA A 92 -5.42 -12.92 14.71
N ASN A 93 -6.06 -13.76 13.88
CA ASN A 93 -7.33 -14.44 14.16
C ASN A 93 -8.48 -13.50 14.59
N GLN A 94 -8.43 -12.22 14.22
CA GLN A 94 -9.59 -11.35 14.33
C GLN A 94 -10.47 -11.57 13.10
N GLU A 95 -11.57 -12.30 13.25
CA GLU A 95 -12.68 -12.29 12.29
C GLU A 95 -13.29 -10.90 12.23
N LEU A 96 -12.65 -10.02 11.47
CA LEU A 96 -13.25 -8.79 10.99
C LEU A 96 -13.06 -8.84 9.49
N THR A 97 -14.08 -9.34 8.80
CA THR A 97 -14.26 -8.97 7.39
C THR A 97 -14.08 -7.46 7.34
N PRO A 98 -13.02 -6.92 6.69
CA PRO A 98 -12.84 -5.49 6.64
C PRO A 98 -14.13 -4.95 6.02
N LYS A 99 -14.86 -4.11 6.75
CA LYS A 99 -16.07 -3.46 6.24
C LYS A 99 -15.65 -2.76 4.97
N ARG A 100 -15.97 -3.42 3.84
CA ARG A 100 -15.58 -3.02 2.49
C ARG A 100 -15.99 -1.57 2.36
N ASN A 101 -14.99 -0.67 2.28
CA ASN A 101 -15.17 0.74 1.95
C ASN A 101 -15.50 1.69 3.12
N ASN A 102 -15.10 1.41 4.36
CA ASN A 102 -15.13 2.47 5.39
C ASN A 102 -13.94 3.42 5.24
N ILE A 103 -14.06 4.42 4.34
CA ILE A 103 -13.05 5.48 4.14
C ILE A 103 -12.66 6.16 5.47
N ALA A 104 -13.57 6.23 6.45
CA ALA A 104 -13.26 6.82 7.75
C ALA A 104 -12.25 6.00 8.57
N GLU A 105 -12.21 4.67 8.38
CA GLU A 105 -11.30 3.78 9.10
C GLU A 105 -10.02 3.48 8.32
N THR A 106 -10.14 3.27 7.00
CA THR A 106 -9.02 2.81 6.16
C THR A 106 -8.45 3.89 5.24
N GLY A 107 -9.07 5.07 5.20
CA GLY A 107 -8.73 6.13 4.26
C GLY A 107 -9.13 5.82 2.82
N ARG A 108 -8.79 6.74 1.91
CA ARG A 108 -9.15 6.66 0.47
C ARG A 108 -8.49 5.51 -0.29
N PHE A 109 -7.41 4.94 0.25
CA PHE A 109 -6.64 3.87 -0.38
C PHE A 109 -6.85 2.49 0.26
N GLY A 110 -7.82 2.38 1.17
CA GLY A 110 -8.16 1.10 1.80
C GLY A 110 -8.97 0.14 0.92
N HIS A 111 -9.38 0.57 -0.28
CA HIS A 111 -10.03 -0.31 -1.24
C HIS A 111 -9.00 -1.29 -1.82
N GLU A 112 -9.35 -2.59 -1.89
CA GLU A 112 -8.41 -3.66 -2.27
C GLU A 112 -7.78 -3.48 -3.65
N SER A 113 -8.49 -2.82 -4.57
CA SER A 113 -7.95 -2.50 -5.90
C SER A 113 -6.71 -1.60 -5.86
N PHE A 114 -6.45 -0.88 -4.75
CA PHE A 114 -5.18 -0.18 -4.57
C PHE A 114 -4.05 -1.13 -4.17
N TYR A 115 -4.34 -2.23 -3.46
CA TYR A 115 -3.33 -3.22 -3.09
C TYR A 115 -2.82 -3.99 -4.31
N ASP A 116 -3.68 -4.20 -5.31
CA ASP A 116 -3.34 -4.81 -6.61
C ASP A 116 -2.35 -3.97 -7.43
N LEU A 117 -2.08 -2.73 -7.01
CA LEU A 117 -1.10 -1.83 -7.63
C LEU A 117 0.31 -2.02 -7.06
N LEU A 118 0.45 -2.71 -5.92
CA LEU A 118 1.74 -2.99 -5.33
C LEU A 118 2.52 -3.98 -6.21
N ILE A 119 3.85 -3.87 -6.15
CA ILE A 119 4.75 -4.63 -7.02
C ILE A 119 5.48 -5.65 -6.16
N ASP A 120 5.33 -6.92 -6.50
CA ASP A 120 5.93 -8.03 -5.78
C ASP A 120 7.46 -8.03 -5.88
N ASN A 121 8.12 -8.62 -4.89
CA ASN A 121 9.57 -8.81 -4.89
C ASN A 121 10.06 -9.81 -5.96
N GLU A 122 9.18 -10.67 -6.48
CA GLU A 122 9.54 -11.75 -7.41
C GLU A 122 9.41 -11.39 -8.91
N MET A 123 9.00 -10.15 -9.23
CA MET A 123 8.99 -9.59 -10.59
C MET A 123 10.22 -8.72 -10.87
#